data_AF-I0WE94-F1
#
_entry.id   AF-I0WE94-F1
#
_cell.length_a   1.000
_cell.length_b   1.000
_cell.length_c   1.000
_cell.angle_alpha   90.00
_cell.angle_beta   90.00
_cell.angle_gamma   90.00
#
_symmetry.space_group_name_H-M   'P 1'
#
loop_
_entity.id
_entity.type
_entity.pdbx_description
1 polymer ?
#
loop_
_entity_poly.entity_id
_entity_poly.type
_entity_poly.pdbx_seq_one_letter_code
_entity_poly.pdbx_strand_id
1 'polypeptide(L)'
;MGLKERRFTQEFIANSFPALQNEINQAAGFSVPLEISWDTLFEDTYLHLYNDTYPKVYFLPLIEALKAIAVDDFGRELLQKGLQKVSIVNTSDHHSPERGMTFTNGVLTIDHSPVLNADKVEERAEYLITLLEDNLDDFASGAVESESTDSSSTTQTTNDAAPGITIHELFLQNAVITYEKQLVFNELVGERGWDFNMTDGTVSFEEYVFPMQILGTYSEREKSWMWAWANKQSGIPENLLKAAYHLQNFGNQGRINELMSPSFEATENTGHFFGQIAAGIYNASCYCPVVFKGTHIYVLIDSEMIDEKLANDAPTIVSRFTQAISNMNLDHKVALYYYLTTKGYEVKAMGNNLLATKEDDQILGIFDLNSRLLKINTSKV
;
A
#
# COMPACT_ATOMS: atom_id res chain seq x y z
N MET A 1 15.54 21.38 39.52
CA MET A 1 14.07 21.45 39.73
C MET A 1 13.69 22.13 41.05
N GLY A 2 12.91 23.21 41.01
CA GLY A 2 12.38 23.93 42.18
C GLY A 2 11.07 23.35 42.72
N LEU A 3 10.43 24.03 43.68
CA LEU A 3 9.22 23.55 44.36
C LEU A 3 7.98 23.51 43.44
N LYS A 4 7.85 24.47 42.52
CA LYS A 4 6.70 24.55 41.61
C LYS A 4 6.75 23.42 40.58
N GLU A 5 7.92 23.16 40.04
CA GLU A 5 8.20 22.12 39.06
C GLU A 5 8.01 20.72 39.69
N ARG A 6 8.45 20.54 40.95
CA ARG A 6 8.18 19.32 41.73
C ARG A 6 6.68 19.06 41.92
N ARG A 7 5.92 20.10 42.26
CA ARG A 7 4.45 19.97 42.42
C ARG A 7 3.77 19.63 41.10
N PHE A 8 4.15 20.31 40.02
CA PHE A 8 3.65 20.00 38.67
C PHE A 8 3.97 18.55 38.28
N THR A 9 5.21 18.12 38.47
CA THR A 9 5.64 16.74 38.18
C THR A 9 4.77 15.72 38.92
N GLN A 10 4.57 15.92 40.22
CA GLN A 10 3.73 15.02 41.03
C GLN A 10 2.28 14.99 40.54
N GLU A 11 1.74 16.15 40.17
CA GLU A 11 0.37 16.26 39.64
C GLU A 11 0.24 15.57 38.28
N PHE A 12 1.18 15.78 37.35
CA PHE A 12 1.19 15.13 36.05
C PHE A 12 1.33 13.61 36.17
N ILE A 13 2.23 13.13 37.04
CA ILE A 13 2.41 11.70 37.32
C ILE A 13 1.14 11.09 37.90
N ALA A 14 0.44 11.81 38.79
CA ALA A 14 -0.77 11.29 39.43
C ALA A 14 -1.99 11.29 38.50
N ASN A 15 -2.14 12.32 37.66
CA ASN A 15 -3.41 12.60 36.99
C ASN A 15 -3.39 12.39 35.47
N SER A 16 -2.23 12.50 34.82
CA SER A 16 -2.12 12.48 33.35
C SER A 16 -1.33 11.29 32.84
N PHE A 17 -0.18 11.00 33.47
CA PHE A 17 0.72 9.92 33.05
C PHE A 17 0.08 8.51 33.03
N PRO A 18 -0.81 8.12 33.97
CA PRO A 18 -1.36 6.76 33.95
C PRO A 18 -2.15 6.42 32.69
N ALA A 19 -2.87 7.40 32.12
CA ALA A 19 -3.60 7.22 30.87
C ALA A 19 -2.63 7.02 29.69
N LEU A 20 -1.60 7.86 29.59
CA LEU A 20 -0.56 7.75 28.55
C LEU A 20 0.21 6.44 28.64
N GLN A 21 0.59 6.00 29.84
CA GLN A 21 1.24 4.71 30.06
C GLN A 21 0.32 3.55 29.64
N ASN A 22 -0.98 3.64 29.92
CA ASN A 22 -1.94 2.63 29.48
C ASN A 22 -2.06 2.60 27.95
N GLU A 23 -2.12 3.75 27.28
CA GLU A 23 -2.14 3.83 25.82
C GLU A 23 -0.86 3.25 25.20
N ILE A 24 0.31 3.51 25.79
CA ILE A 24 1.59 2.91 25.37
C ILE A 24 1.53 1.39 25.49
N ASN A 25 1.04 0.87 26.63
CA ASN A 25 0.96 -0.57 26.84
C ASN A 25 -0.04 -1.24 25.89
N GLN A 26 -1.16 -0.58 25.61
CA GLN A 26 -2.14 -1.06 24.64
C GLN A 26 -1.58 -1.04 23.21
N ALA A 27 -0.86 0.02 22.84
CA ALA A 27 -0.21 0.14 21.54
C ALA A 27 0.84 -0.97 21.32
N ALA A 28 1.66 -1.26 22.34
CA ALA A 28 2.69 -2.29 22.24
C ALA A 28 2.16 -3.73 22.39
N GLY A 29 1.00 -3.91 23.05
CA GLY A 29 0.48 -5.23 23.41
C GLY A 29 1.14 -5.86 24.65
N PHE A 30 2.05 -5.14 25.32
CA PHE A 30 2.70 -5.56 26.57
C PHE A 30 3.03 -4.35 27.45
N SER A 31 3.44 -4.59 28.70
CA SER A 31 3.86 -3.52 29.62
C SER A 31 5.24 -2.99 29.22
N VAL A 32 5.30 -1.79 28.63
CA VAL A 32 6.55 -1.15 28.22
C VAL A 32 7.22 -0.48 29.42
N PRO A 33 8.45 -0.87 29.82
CA PRO A 33 9.15 -0.20 30.90
C PRO A 33 9.56 1.23 30.51
N LEU A 34 9.05 2.23 31.24
CA LEU A 34 9.42 3.63 31.07
C LEU A 34 10.34 4.08 32.21
N GLU A 35 11.47 4.70 31.84
CA GLU A 35 12.34 5.43 32.76
C GLU A 35 12.36 6.90 32.34
N ILE A 36 11.83 7.77 33.20
CA ILE A 36 11.64 9.19 32.88
C ILE A 36 12.42 10.03 33.88
N SER A 37 13.41 10.78 33.39
CA SER A 37 14.19 11.73 34.19
C SER A 37 13.46 13.07 34.28
N TRP A 38 12.36 13.09 35.02
CA TRP A 38 11.45 14.25 35.12
C TRP A 38 12.15 15.57 35.45
N ASP A 39 13.22 15.54 36.26
CA ASP A 39 13.99 16.70 36.64
C ASP A 39 14.75 17.36 35.48
N THR A 40 14.94 16.65 34.37
CA THR A 40 15.54 17.15 33.13
C THR A 40 14.51 17.79 32.19
N LEU A 41 13.22 17.49 32.34
CA LEU A 41 12.17 17.92 31.41
C LEU A 41 11.62 19.33 31.71
N PHE A 42 12.41 20.18 32.36
CA PHE A 42 12.01 21.53 32.78
C PHE A 42 12.94 22.61 32.24
N GLU A 43 12.32 23.59 31.61
CA GLU A 43 12.85 24.92 31.35
C GLU A 43 12.09 25.98 32.19
N ASP A 44 12.81 27.00 32.68
CA ASP A 44 12.34 27.94 33.72
C ASP A 44 11.09 28.77 33.34
N THR A 45 10.70 28.82 32.06
CA THR A 45 9.68 29.76 31.55
C THR A 45 8.37 29.08 31.11
N TYR A 46 8.34 27.74 30.94
CA TYR A 46 7.28 27.07 30.18
C TYR A 46 6.37 26.14 30.99
N LEU A 47 6.33 26.28 32.32
CA LEU A 47 5.55 25.40 33.21
C LEU A 47 4.06 25.27 32.81
N HIS A 48 3.47 26.33 32.24
CA HIS A 48 2.08 26.36 31.82
C HIS A 48 1.78 25.55 30.54
N LEU A 49 2.81 25.14 29.79
CA LEU A 49 2.68 24.41 28.52
C LEU A 49 2.79 22.89 28.68
N TYR A 50 3.46 22.39 29.71
CA TYR A 50 3.83 20.98 29.80
C TYR A 50 2.66 20.00 29.82
N ASN A 51 1.47 20.39 30.30
CA ASN A 51 0.28 19.54 30.18
C ASN A 51 -0.13 19.27 28.72
N ASP A 52 0.15 20.21 27.81
CA ASP A 52 -0.09 20.06 26.37
C ASP A 52 1.14 19.48 25.66
N THR A 53 2.35 19.96 26.00
CA THR A 53 3.55 19.62 25.24
C THR A 53 4.17 18.28 25.62
N TYR A 54 4.09 17.84 26.89
CA TYR A 54 4.63 16.52 27.26
C TYR A 54 3.96 15.37 26.48
N PRO A 55 2.61 15.27 26.40
CA PRO A 55 1.96 14.30 25.52
C PRO A 55 2.48 14.35 24.09
N LYS A 56 2.49 15.53 23.47
CA LYS A 56 2.86 15.72 22.06
C LYS A 56 4.34 15.45 21.75
N VAL A 57 5.24 15.68 22.71
CA VAL A 57 6.68 15.50 22.52
C VAL A 57 7.08 14.06 22.76
N TYR A 58 6.66 13.46 23.88
CA TYR A 58 7.25 12.20 24.36
C TYR A 58 6.34 10.99 24.21
N PHE A 59 5.02 11.16 24.33
CA PHE A 59 4.10 10.03 24.51
C PHE A 59 3.29 9.73 23.25
N LEU A 60 2.64 10.72 22.64
CA LEU A 60 1.84 10.52 21.43
C LEU A 60 2.69 9.99 20.25
N PRO A 61 3.88 10.53 19.95
CA PRO A 61 4.72 9.96 18.88
C PRO A 61 5.13 8.51 19.17
N LEU A 62 5.43 8.20 20.43
CA LEU A 62 5.79 6.85 20.85
C LEU A 62 4.61 5.88 20.73
N ILE A 63 3.40 6.31 21.12
CA ILE A 63 2.17 5.51 21.00
C ILE A 63 1.92 5.17 19.53
N GLU A 64 1.98 6.17 18.64
CA GLU A 64 1.78 5.94 17.21
C GLU A 64 2.87 5.04 16.62
N ALA A 65 4.12 5.20 17.07
CA ALA A 65 5.19 4.32 16.64
C ALA A 65 4.97 2.87 17.07
N LEU A 66 4.62 2.63 18.33
CA LEU A 66 4.35 1.29 18.84
C LEU A 66 3.15 0.64 18.15
N LYS A 67 2.07 1.39 17.87
CA LYS A 67 0.91 0.88 17.10
C LYS A 67 1.31 0.44 15.69
N ALA A 68 2.16 1.22 15.02
CA ALA A 68 2.60 0.92 13.67
C ALA A 68 3.40 -0.39 13.61
N ILE A 69 4.31 -0.60 14.57
CA ILE A 69 5.09 -1.84 14.65
C ILE A 69 4.23 -3.02 15.12
N ALA A 70 3.33 -2.83 16.09
CA ALA A 70 2.52 -3.88 16.71
C ALA A 70 1.25 -4.27 15.93
N VAL A 71 1.17 -3.96 14.63
CA VAL A 71 -0.02 -4.17 13.80
C VAL A 71 -0.42 -5.66 13.68
N ASP A 72 0.57 -6.56 13.73
CA ASP A 72 0.40 -8.00 13.68
C ASP A 72 1.10 -8.72 14.86
N ASP A 73 0.91 -10.04 14.96
CA ASP A 73 1.52 -10.84 16.03
C ASP A 73 3.05 -10.83 15.98
N PHE A 74 3.63 -10.78 14.77
CA PHE A 74 5.08 -10.80 14.58
C PHE A 74 5.73 -9.51 15.10
N GLY A 75 5.19 -8.35 14.75
CA GLY A 75 5.67 -7.05 15.21
C GLY A 75 5.51 -6.86 16.72
N ARG A 76 4.42 -7.38 17.32
CA ARG A 76 4.26 -7.44 18.78
C ARG A 76 5.37 -8.25 19.45
N GLU A 77 5.66 -9.44 18.93
CA GLU A 77 6.74 -10.28 19.44
C GLU A 77 8.12 -9.63 19.30
N LEU A 78 8.39 -8.99 18.16
CA LEU A 78 9.64 -8.27 17.93
C LEU A 78 9.82 -7.13 18.93
N LEU A 79 8.79 -6.31 19.14
CA LEU A 79 8.84 -5.27 20.16
C LEU A 79 9.07 -5.85 21.55
N GLN A 80 8.37 -6.93 21.92
CA GLN A 80 8.51 -7.53 23.24
C GLN A 80 9.92 -8.10 23.49
N LYS A 81 10.57 -8.63 22.45
CA LYS A 81 11.94 -9.17 22.52
C LYS A 81 13.01 -8.07 22.45
N GLY A 82 12.80 -7.08 21.59
CA GLY A 82 13.80 -6.08 21.26
C GLY A 82 13.71 -4.81 22.11
N LEU A 83 12.51 -4.30 22.41
CA LEU A 83 12.33 -3.10 23.22
C LEU A 83 12.29 -3.46 24.72
N GLN A 84 13.44 -3.32 25.38
CA GLN A 84 13.58 -3.58 26.81
C GLN A 84 13.10 -2.40 27.67
N LYS A 85 13.32 -1.17 27.21
CA LYS A 85 13.01 0.05 27.96
C LYS A 85 12.93 1.27 27.06
N VAL A 86 12.09 2.22 27.42
CA VAL A 86 12.12 3.59 26.89
C VAL A 86 12.65 4.55 27.95
N SER A 87 13.70 5.31 27.61
CA SER A 87 14.32 6.33 28.45
C SER A 87 13.94 7.72 27.94
N ILE A 88 13.20 8.49 28.73
CA ILE A 88 12.81 9.87 28.38
C ILE A 88 13.63 10.85 29.22
N VAL A 89 14.37 11.71 28.55
CA VAL A 89 15.28 12.70 29.16
C VAL A 89 15.28 14.00 28.34
N ASN A 90 15.87 15.05 28.88
CA ASN A 90 16.28 16.22 28.12
C ASN A 90 17.65 16.69 28.63
N THR A 91 18.73 16.18 28.04
CA THR A 91 20.09 16.52 28.47
C THR A 91 20.76 17.55 27.57
N SER A 92 20.34 17.61 26.31
CA SER A 92 21.01 18.37 25.26
C SER A 92 20.08 19.34 24.52
N ASP A 93 18.83 19.46 24.97
CA ASP A 93 17.82 20.36 24.40
C ASP A 93 17.67 20.20 22.89
N HIS A 94 17.60 18.95 22.43
CA HIS A 94 17.44 18.65 21.00
C HIS A 94 16.05 19.06 20.51
N HIS A 95 15.97 19.61 19.30
CA HIS A 95 14.71 20.05 18.68
C HIS A 95 14.35 19.24 17.43
N SER A 96 15.21 18.31 17.02
CA SER A 96 14.98 17.39 15.91
C SER A 96 15.10 15.93 16.39
N PRO A 97 14.25 15.02 15.88
CA PRO A 97 14.26 13.61 16.29
C PRO A 97 15.61 12.94 16.04
N GLU A 98 16.20 13.19 14.87
CA GLU A 98 17.47 12.60 14.41
C GLU A 98 18.69 12.84 15.31
N ARG A 99 18.66 13.89 16.13
CA ARG A 99 19.73 14.19 17.09
C ARG A 99 19.41 13.69 18.49
N GLY A 100 18.13 13.68 18.83
CA GLY A 100 17.66 13.42 20.18
C GLY A 100 17.20 12.00 20.45
N MET A 101 16.94 11.20 19.40
CA MET A 101 16.36 9.88 19.56
C MET A 101 17.31 8.80 19.05
N THR A 102 17.52 7.78 19.86
CA THR A 102 18.42 6.65 19.53
C THR A 102 17.83 5.34 20.05
N PHE A 103 18.13 4.24 19.38
CA PHE A 103 17.79 2.90 19.85
C PHE A 103 19.06 2.07 19.87
N THR A 104 19.46 1.58 21.04
CA THR A 104 20.71 0.84 21.19
C THR A 104 20.56 -0.20 22.28
N ASN A 105 20.92 -1.46 21.98
CA ASN A 105 20.84 -2.58 22.91
C ASN A 105 19.46 -2.70 23.59
N GLY A 106 18.38 -2.49 22.83
CA GLY A 106 17.02 -2.58 23.31
C GLY A 106 16.52 -1.41 24.16
N VAL A 107 17.29 -0.31 24.25
CA VAL A 107 16.87 0.91 24.93
C VAL A 107 16.55 1.98 23.89
N LEU A 108 15.28 2.37 23.81
CA LEU A 108 14.85 3.56 23.07
C LEU A 108 15.08 4.80 23.95
N THR A 109 15.97 5.69 23.55
CA THR A 109 16.17 6.98 24.22
C THR A 109 15.47 8.08 23.46
N ILE A 110 14.67 8.88 24.17
CA ILE A 110 14.05 10.12 23.70
C ILE A 110 14.65 11.27 24.52
N ASP A 111 15.73 11.87 24.01
CA ASP A 111 16.38 13.08 24.53
C ASP A 111 15.93 14.30 23.73
N HIS A 112 14.89 15.00 24.19
CA HIS A 112 14.27 16.06 23.40
C HIS A 112 13.81 17.23 24.27
N SER A 113 13.82 18.43 23.70
CA SER A 113 13.26 19.64 24.33
C SER A 113 11.77 19.43 24.67
N PRO A 114 11.31 19.79 25.88
CA PRO A 114 9.93 19.59 26.34
C PRO A 114 8.89 20.52 25.71
N VAL A 115 9.31 21.52 24.94
CA VAL A 115 8.42 22.60 24.44
C VAL A 115 8.63 22.85 22.96
N LEU A 116 9.88 22.87 22.50
CA LEU A 116 10.16 23.29 21.14
C LEU A 116 9.69 22.24 20.13
N ASN A 117 9.06 22.73 19.06
CA ASN A 117 8.45 21.92 18.01
C ASN A 117 7.41 20.91 18.53
N ALA A 118 6.71 21.20 19.64
CA ALA A 118 5.74 20.29 20.24
C ALA A 118 4.64 19.83 19.25
N ASP A 119 4.21 20.66 18.31
CA ASP A 119 3.18 20.24 17.34
C ASP A 119 3.70 19.34 16.20
N LYS A 120 5.02 19.10 16.10
CA LYS A 120 5.63 18.15 15.15
C LYS A 120 5.50 16.69 15.59
N VAL A 121 4.28 16.29 15.97
CA VAL A 121 3.98 14.94 16.49
C VAL A 121 4.21 13.88 15.42
N GLU A 122 3.69 14.10 14.22
CA GLU A 122 3.79 13.19 13.07
C GLU A 122 5.25 12.96 12.67
N GLU A 123 6.03 14.03 12.51
CA GLU A 123 7.47 13.97 12.19
C GLU A 123 8.27 13.14 13.21
N ARG A 124 7.96 13.27 14.51
CA ARG A 124 8.59 12.44 15.56
C ARG A 124 8.14 10.98 15.50
N ALA A 125 6.87 10.73 15.22
CA ALA A 125 6.34 9.38 15.12
C ALA A 125 7.00 8.63 13.95
N GLU A 126 7.09 9.25 12.77
CA GLU A 126 7.77 8.70 11.59
C GLU A 126 9.22 8.33 11.87
N TYR A 127 9.95 9.21 12.58
CA TYR A 127 11.33 8.94 12.97
C TYR A 127 11.44 7.76 13.95
N LEU A 128 10.59 7.72 14.99
CA LEU A 128 10.59 6.63 15.96
C LEU A 128 10.25 5.28 15.32
N ILE A 129 9.34 5.26 14.35
CA ILE A 129 9.00 4.04 13.60
C ILE A 129 10.22 3.56 12.83
N THR A 130 10.82 4.43 12.00
CA THR A 130 12.02 4.09 11.22
C THR A 130 13.15 3.61 12.13
N LEU A 131 13.39 4.31 13.24
CA LEU A 131 14.43 3.96 14.20
C LEU A 131 14.19 2.58 14.83
N LEU A 132 12.95 2.24 15.17
CA LEU A 132 12.62 0.93 15.72
C LEU A 132 12.69 -0.16 14.63
N GLU A 133 12.18 0.07 13.43
CA GLU A 133 12.26 -0.89 12.31
C GLU A 133 13.72 -1.22 11.98
N ASP A 134 14.57 -0.20 11.82
CA ASP A 134 15.98 -0.37 11.43
C ASP A 134 16.83 -1.13 12.47
N ASN A 135 16.39 -1.17 13.74
CA ASN A 135 17.21 -1.71 14.84
C ASN A 135 16.56 -2.90 15.58
N LEU A 136 15.29 -3.20 15.34
CA LEU A 136 14.64 -4.40 15.88
C LEU A 136 15.00 -5.66 15.09
N ASP A 137 15.49 -5.52 13.85
CA ASP A 137 15.96 -6.63 13.01
C ASP A 137 17.07 -7.47 13.67
N ASP A 138 17.94 -6.84 14.46
CA ASP A 138 18.99 -7.53 15.24
C ASP A 138 18.40 -8.55 16.23
N PHE A 139 17.16 -8.35 16.68
CA PHE A 139 16.45 -9.20 17.62
C PHE A 139 15.57 -10.26 16.93
N ALA A 140 15.38 -10.18 15.61
CA ALA A 140 14.69 -11.20 14.82
C ALA A 140 15.47 -12.53 14.77
N SER A 141 16.80 -12.47 14.90
CA SER A 141 17.72 -13.63 14.87
C SER A 141 17.54 -14.61 16.04
N GLY A 142 16.86 -14.20 17.13
CA GLY A 142 16.64 -15.03 18.31
C GLY A 142 15.33 -15.84 18.31
N ALA A 143 14.48 -15.70 17.27
CA ALA A 143 13.13 -16.27 17.24
C ALA A 143 13.00 -17.58 16.44
N VAL A 144 14.07 -18.08 15.80
CA VAL A 144 14.02 -19.28 14.94
C VAL A 144 14.23 -20.60 15.73
N GLU A 145 14.56 -20.55 17.02
CA GLU A 145 14.67 -21.76 17.86
C GLU A 145 13.57 -21.82 18.92
N SER A 146 12.34 -22.14 18.49
CA SER A 146 11.47 -23.11 19.18
C SER A 146 10.09 -23.17 18.51
N GLU A 147 9.91 -24.10 17.57
CA GLU A 147 8.56 -24.59 17.24
C GLU A 147 8.18 -25.79 18.11
N SER A 148 6.85 -25.95 18.28
CA SER A 148 6.08 -26.99 18.98
C SER A 148 5.95 -26.76 20.51
N THR A 149 4.76 -26.65 21.12
CA THR A 149 3.57 -27.49 20.98
C THR A 149 2.33 -26.82 21.63
N ASP A 150 1.19 -26.96 20.95
CA ASP A 150 -0.16 -27.30 21.44
C ASP A 150 -1.06 -26.34 22.28
N SER A 151 -2.30 -26.27 21.78
CA SER A 151 -3.60 -26.17 22.47
C SER A 151 -4.14 -24.84 23.05
N SER A 152 -5.07 -24.29 22.24
CA SER A 152 -6.46 -23.92 22.57
C SER A 152 -6.78 -22.70 23.45
N SER A 153 -7.54 -21.75 22.88
CA SER A 153 -8.78 -21.24 23.49
C SER A 153 -9.65 -20.41 22.52
N THR A 154 -10.83 -20.96 22.25
CA THR A 154 -12.17 -20.32 22.24
C THR A 154 -12.46 -19.18 21.25
N THR A 155 -13.13 -19.58 20.18
CA THR A 155 -13.96 -18.77 19.28
C THR A 155 -15.04 -18.01 20.06
N GLN A 156 -15.05 -16.67 19.92
CA GLN A 156 -16.29 -15.89 19.95
C GLN A 156 -16.66 -15.54 18.51
N THR A 157 -17.66 -16.25 18.00
CA THR A 157 -18.35 -15.96 16.74
C THR A 157 -19.07 -14.62 16.84
N THR A 158 -18.55 -13.61 16.15
CA THR A 158 -19.36 -12.61 15.45
C THR A 158 -19.31 -12.95 13.96
N ASN A 159 -20.46 -13.30 13.40
CA ASN A 159 -20.65 -13.48 11.96
C ASN A 159 -20.43 -12.14 11.25
N ASP A 160 -19.21 -11.86 10.82
CA ASP A 160 -18.96 -11.01 9.67
C ASP A 160 -18.37 -11.90 8.58
N ALA A 161 -19.10 -12.05 7.48
CA ALA A 161 -18.60 -12.73 6.29
C ALA A 161 -17.32 -12.02 5.84
N ALA A 162 -16.26 -12.78 5.55
CA ALA A 162 -15.03 -12.24 4.99
C ALA A 162 -15.37 -11.30 3.81
N PRO A 163 -14.82 -10.07 3.78
CA PRO A 163 -15.13 -9.14 2.70
C PRO A 163 -14.66 -9.75 1.38
N GLY A 164 -15.59 -9.91 0.43
CA GLY A 164 -15.26 -10.32 -0.93
C GLY A 164 -14.33 -9.30 -1.60
N ILE A 165 -13.59 -9.73 -2.62
CA ILE A 165 -12.68 -8.86 -3.39
C ILE A 165 -13.43 -7.64 -3.94
N THR A 166 -12.88 -6.44 -3.76
CA THR A 166 -13.48 -5.19 -4.23
C THR A 166 -13.05 -4.86 -5.67
N ILE A 167 -13.78 -3.97 -6.35
CA ILE A 167 -13.37 -3.50 -7.69
C ILE A 167 -12.02 -2.77 -7.67
N HIS A 168 -11.72 -2.06 -6.58
CA HIS A 168 -10.46 -1.36 -6.42
C HIS A 168 -9.29 -2.33 -6.21
N GLU A 169 -9.53 -3.41 -5.46
CA GLU A 169 -8.57 -4.50 -5.27
C GLU A 169 -8.26 -5.18 -6.61
N LEU A 170 -9.28 -5.47 -7.42
CA LEU A 170 -9.09 -5.97 -8.79
C LEU A 170 -8.28 -5.01 -9.66
N PHE A 171 -8.49 -3.71 -9.52
CA PHE A 171 -7.70 -2.73 -10.23
C PHE A 171 -6.24 -2.79 -9.82
N LEU A 172 -5.93 -2.77 -8.51
CA LEU A 172 -4.56 -2.86 -8.00
C LEU A 172 -3.84 -4.14 -8.45
N GLN A 173 -4.55 -5.27 -8.48
CA GLN A 173 -4.03 -6.55 -8.96
C GLN A 173 -3.57 -6.53 -10.42
N ASN A 174 -4.20 -5.72 -11.26
CA ASN A 174 -4.03 -5.76 -12.71
C ASN A 174 -3.42 -4.49 -13.32
N ALA A 175 -3.37 -3.39 -12.57
CA ALA A 175 -2.94 -2.07 -13.02
C ALA A 175 -1.55 -2.09 -13.64
N VAL A 176 -0.54 -2.55 -12.90
CA VAL A 176 0.86 -2.46 -13.34
C VAL A 176 1.16 -3.41 -14.51
N ILE A 177 0.70 -4.66 -14.44
CA ILE A 177 0.92 -5.61 -15.54
C ILE A 177 0.22 -5.14 -16.82
N THR A 178 -0.96 -4.54 -16.70
CA THR A 178 -1.64 -3.99 -17.88
C THR A 178 -0.98 -2.71 -18.36
N TYR A 179 -0.47 -1.86 -17.47
CA TYR A 179 0.31 -0.68 -17.86
C TYR A 179 1.54 -1.06 -18.69
N GLU A 180 2.27 -2.11 -18.28
CA GLU A 180 3.38 -2.65 -19.08
C GLU A 180 2.92 -3.13 -20.46
N LYS A 181 1.83 -3.89 -20.51
CA LYS A 181 1.19 -4.32 -21.77
C LYS A 181 0.84 -3.12 -22.67
N GLN A 182 0.31 -2.03 -22.11
CA GLN A 182 0.04 -0.79 -22.85
C GLN A 182 1.33 -0.13 -23.38
N LEU A 183 2.43 -0.15 -22.62
CA LEU A 183 3.71 0.39 -23.09
C LEU A 183 4.23 -0.39 -24.30
N VAL A 184 4.22 -1.72 -24.23
CA VAL A 184 4.64 -2.58 -25.35
C VAL A 184 3.75 -2.37 -26.58
N PHE A 185 2.43 -2.28 -26.37
CA PHE A 185 1.49 -1.99 -27.44
C PHE A 185 1.77 -0.63 -28.09
N ASN A 186 1.97 0.42 -27.29
CA ASN A 186 2.28 1.76 -27.79
C ASN A 186 3.63 1.80 -28.53
N GLU A 187 4.65 1.07 -28.06
CA GLU A 187 5.92 0.91 -28.77
C GLU A 187 5.74 0.23 -30.14
N LEU A 188 4.74 -0.66 -30.28
CA LEU A 188 4.44 -1.37 -31.53
C LEU A 188 3.66 -0.51 -32.52
N VAL A 189 2.53 0.05 -32.09
CA VAL A 189 1.59 0.73 -33.00
C VAL A 189 1.86 2.23 -33.13
N GLY A 190 2.44 2.88 -32.12
CA GLY A 190 2.73 4.32 -32.13
C GLY A 190 1.47 5.18 -32.34
N GLU A 191 1.60 6.21 -33.17
CA GLU A 191 0.51 7.16 -33.50
C GLU A 191 -0.29 6.77 -34.75
N ARG A 192 -0.19 5.50 -35.20
CA ARG A 192 -0.87 5.02 -36.41
C ARG A 192 -2.38 5.17 -36.31
N GLY A 193 -3.01 5.43 -37.45
CA GLY A 193 -4.47 5.46 -37.55
C GLY A 193 -5.06 4.07 -37.32
N TRP A 194 -6.17 4.02 -36.57
CA TRP A 194 -6.89 2.79 -36.32
C TRP A 194 -8.02 2.56 -37.32
N ASP A 195 -8.35 1.30 -37.59
CA ASP A 195 -9.59 0.87 -38.24
C ASP A 195 -10.27 -0.21 -37.40
N PHE A 196 -11.60 -0.17 -37.35
CA PHE A 196 -12.43 -1.03 -36.51
C PHE A 196 -13.40 -1.81 -37.38
N ASN A 197 -13.23 -3.14 -37.42
CA ASN A 197 -14.04 -4.01 -38.24
C ASN A 197 -14.82 -4.99 -37.36
N MET A 198 -16.10 -4.68 -37.15
CA MET A 198 -17.00 -5.49 -36.35
C MET A 198 -17.37 -6.82 -37.03
N THR A 199 -17.34 -6.87 -38.35
CA THR A 199 -17.66 -8.09 -39.12
C THR A 199 -16.56 -9.13 -38.96
N ASP A 200 -15.31 -8.69 -39.12
CA ASP A 200 -14.13 -9.56 -39.03
C ASP A 200 -13.68 -9.73 -37.56
N GLY A 201 -14.16 -8.88 -36.66
CA GLY A 201 -13.83 -8.96 -35.24
C GLY A 201 -12.42 -8.49 -34.95
N THR A 202 -11.96 -7.47 -35.66
CA THR A 202 -10.58 -6.96 -35.57
C THR A 202 -10.52 -5.46 -35.35
N VAL A 203 -9.46 -5.03 -34.67
CA VAL A 203 -8.97 -3.66 -34.68
C VAL A 203 -7.58 -3.64 -35.32
N SER A 204 -7.34 -2.71 -36.23
CA SER A 204 -6.06 -2.62 -36.95
C SER A 204 -5.44 -1.25 -36.84
N PHE A 205 -4.11 -1.20 -36.88
CA PHE A 205 -3.28 -0.01 -36.88
C PHE A 205 -2.34 -0.12 -38.08
N GLU A 206 -2.78 0.40 -39.23
CA GLU A 206 -2.14 0.19 -40.54
C GLU A 206 -1.86 -1.30 -40.82
N GLU A 207 -0.59 -1.73 -40.81
CA GLU A 207 -0.19 -3.11 -41.07
C GLU A 207 -0.50 -4.10 -39.93
N TYR A 208 -0.74 -3.61 -38.72
CA TYR A 208 -1.02 -4.46 -37.55
C TYR A 208 -2.50 -4.75 -37.45
N VAL A 209 -2.90 -6.02 -37.47
CA VAL A 209 -4.30 -6.44 -37.36
C VAL A 209 -4.44 -7.36 -36.16
N PHE A 210 -5.31 -6.99 -35.23
CA PHE A 210 -5.51 -7.72 -33.99
C PHE A 210 -6.93 -8.23 -33.85
N PRO A 211 -7.14 -9.50 -33.42
CA PRO A 211 -8.45 -9.94 -32.98
C PRO A 211 -8.88 -9.15 -31.73
N MET A 212 -10.17 -8.86 -31.60
CA MET A 212 -10.68 -8.06 -30.49
C MET A 212 -11.88 -8.70 -29.77
N GLN A 213 -12.08 -8.28 -28.54
CA GLN A 213 -13.33 -8.44 -27.79
C GLN A 213 -13.83 -7.06 -27.37
N ILE A 214 -15.13 -6.80 -27.51
CA ILE A 214 -15.72 -5.51 -27.14
C ILE A 214 -16.10 -5.56 -25.67
N LEU A 215 -15.53 -4.64 -24.88
CA LEU A 215 -15.71 -4.60 -23.44
C LEU A 215 -16.94 -3.78 -23.05
N GLY A 216 -17.02 -2.57 -23.57
CA GLY A 216 -18.06 -1.60 -23.23
C GLY A 216 -17.81 -0.25 -23.87
N THR A 217 -18.71 0.67 -23.61
CA THR A 217 -18.69 2.01 -24.18
C THR A 217 -18.81 3.06 -23.09
N TYR A 218 -17.97 4.09 -23.18
CA TYR A 218 -18.13 5.33 -22.43
C TYR A 218 -18.69 6.42 -23.34
N SER A 219 -19.77 7.07 -22.90
CA SER A 219 -20.40 8.19 -23.61
C SER A 219 -20.01 9.51 -22.95
N GLU A 220 -19.28 10.37 -23.65
CA GLU A 220 -18.94 11.71 -23.13
C GLU A 220 -20.18 12.58 -22.94
N ARG A 221 -21.19 12.41 -23.82
CA ARG A 221 -22.43 13.17 -23.79
C ARG A 221 -23.30 12.77 -22.60
N GLU A 222 -23.46 11.46 -22.40
CA GLU A 222 -24.35 10.92 -21.37
C GLU A 222 -23.64 10.76 -20.03
N LYS A 223 -22.30 10.88 -20.01
CA LYS A 223 -21.46 10.66 -18.83
C LYS A 223 -21.80 9.33 -18.17
N SER A 224 -21.75 8.27 -18.97
CA SER A 224 -22.16 6.94 -18.58
C SER A 224 -21.24 5.89 -19.18
N TRP A 225 -21.04 4.83 -18.42
CA TRP A 225 -20.47 3.58 -18.90
C TRP A 225 -21.59 2.58 -19.16
N MET A 226 -21.47 1.82 -20.24
CA MET A 226 -22.35 0.70 -20.57
C MET A 226 -21.51 -0.50 -21.00
N TRP A 227 -21.75 -1.65 -20.38
CA TRP A 227 -21.08 -2.89 -20.77
C TRP A 227 -21.58 -3.41 -22.12
N ALA A 228 -20.69 -4.03 -22.89
CA ALA A 228 -21.04 -4.53 -24.22
C ALA A 228 -22.13 -5.61 -24.17
N TRP A 229 -22.12 -6.46 -23.14
CA TRP A 229 -23.14 -7.50 -22.94
C TRP A 229 -24.56 -6.92 -22.74
N ALA A 230 -24.66 -5.67 -22.27
CA ALA A 230 -25.91 -4.95 -22.08
C ALA A 230 -26.38 -4.21 -23.34
N ASN A 231 -25.47 -3.93 -24.28
CA ASN A 231 -25.73 -3.12 -25.45
C ASN A 231 -26.37 -3.94 -26.59
N LYS A 232 -27.62 -4.36 -26.40
CA LYS A 232 -28.37 -5.17 -27.39
C LYS A 232 -28.78 -4.39 -28.64
N GLN A 233 -28.75 -3.06 -28.61
CA GLN A 233 -29.19 -2.22 -29.74
C GLN A 233 -28.10 -2.03 -30.80
N SER A 234 -26.82 -2.14 -30.43
CA SER A 234 -25.71 -1.95 -31.38
C SER A 234 -25.44 -3.15 -32.29
N GLY A 235 -26.17 -4.26 -32.15
CA GLY A 235 -26.01 -5.43 -33.01
C GLY A 235 -24.62 -6.07 -32.93
N ILE A 236 -23.98 -5.99 -31.76
CA ILE A 236 -22.64 -6.57 -31.54
C ILE A 236 -22.72 -8.09 -31.71
N PRO A 237 -21.90 -8.69 -32.60
CA PRO A 237 -21.84 -10.14 -32.75
C PRO A 237 -21.49 -10.85 -31.43
N GLU A 238 -22.17 -11.94 -31.11
CA GLU A 238 -21.99 -12.68 -29.84
C GLU A 238 -20.55 -13.21 -29.65
N ASN A 239 -19.82 -13.49 -30.74
CA ASN A 239 -18.42 -13.89 -30.67
C ASN A 239 -17.47 -12.78 -30.19
N LEU A 240 -17.90 -11.51 -30.21
CA LEU A 240 -17.15 -10.36 -29.69
C LEU A 240 -17.50 -9.99 -28.25
N LEU A 241 -18.49 -10.67 -27.64
CA LEU A 241 -18.98 -10.38 -26.29
C LEU A 241 -18.40 -11.32 -25.22
N LYS A 242 -17.49 -12.24 -25.56
CA LYS A 242 -17.02 -13.27 -24.62
C LYS A 242 -16.34 -12.66 -23.40
N ALA A 243 -15.49 -11.64 -23.60
CA ALA A 243 -14.83 -10.96 -22.50
C ALA A 243 -15.81 -10.21 -21.60
N ALA A 244 -16.78 -9.50 -22.19
CA ALA A 244 -17.79 -8.78 -21.43
C ALA A 244 -18.64 -9.75 -20.57
N TYR A 245 -19.07 -10.89 -21.13
CA TYR A 245 -19.77 -11.93 -20.38
C TYR A 245 -18.89 -12.62 -19.32
N HIS A 246 -17.60 -12.80 -19.59
CA HIS A 246 -16.66 -13.34 -18.61
C HIS A 246 -16.56 -12.45 -17.38
N LEU A 247 -16.42 -11.13 -17.57
CA LEU A 247 -16.40 -10.16 -16.46
C LEU A 247 -17.74 -10.11 -15.70
N GLN A 248 -18.86 -10.19 -16.42
CA GLN A 248 -20.18 -10.27 -15.77
C GLN A 248 -20.28 -11.52 -14.88
N ASN A 249 -19.83 -12.67 -15.36
CA ASN A 249 -19.83 -13.92 -14.59
C ASN A 249 -18.90 -13.84 -13.38
N PHE A 250 -17.70 -13.27 -13.55
CA PHE A 250 -16.78 -13.00 -12.46
C PHE A 250 -17.42 -12.10 -11.40
N GLY A 251 -18.06 -11.01 -11.82
CA GLY A 251 -18.81 -10.10 -10.95
C GLY A 251 -19.93 -10.79 -10.18
N ASN A 252 -20.70 -11.68 -10.83
CA ASN A 252 -21.75 -12.47 -10.17
C ASN A 252 -21.20 -13.40 -9.09
N GLN A 253 -20.07 -14.05 -9.35
CA GLN A 253 -19.42 -14.96 -8.39
C GLN A 253 -18.85 -14.18 -7.19
N GLY A 254 -18.22 -13.03 -7.44
CA GLY A 254 -17.63 -12.16 -6.41
C GLY A 254 -18.60 -11.16 -5.76
N ARG A 255 -19.85 -11.05 -6.25
CA ARG A 255 -20.83 -10.01 -5.89
C ARG A 255 -20.30 -8.58 -6.07
N ILE A 256 -19.67 -8.31 -7.21
CA ILE A 256 -19.06 -7.02 -7.56
C ILE A 256 -20.02 -6.24 -8.46
N ASN A 257 -20.75 -5.29 -7.86
CA ASN A 257 -21.87 -4.59 -8.50
C ASN A 257 -21.46 -3.85 -9.78
N GLU A 258 -20.25 -3.31 -9.84
CA GLU A 258 -19.71 -2.54 -10.96
C GLU A 258 -19.57 -3.39 -12.23
N LEU A 259 -19.34 -4.70 -12.08
CA LEU A 259 -19.24 -5.65 -13.19
C LEU A 259 -20.61 -6.26 -13.59
N MET A 260 -21.60 -6.18 -12.69
CA MET A 260 -22.94 -6.74 -12.88
C MET A 260 -23.96 -5.73 -13.39
N SER A 261 -23.78 -4.45 -13.06
CA SER A 261 -24.70 -3.38 -13.44
C SER A 261 -24.60 -3.10 -14.94
N PRO A 262 -25.69 -3.17 -15.73
CA PRO A 262 -25.63 -3.01 -17.19
C PRO A 262 -24.99 -1.71 -17.66
N SER A 263 -25.28 -0.63 -16.92
CA SER A 263 -24.74 0.69 -17.11
C SER A 263 -24.76 1.45 -15.78
N PHE A 264 -23.96 2.51 -15.70
CA PHE A 264 -23.93 3.42 -14.56
C PHE A 264 -23.41 4.80 -15.00
N GLU A 265 -23.73 5.81 -14.20
CA GLU A 265 -23.18 7.16 -14.37
C GLU A 265 -21.68 7.17 -14.08
N ALA A 266 -20.93 7.86 -14.94
CA ALA A 266 -19.49 8.01 -14.86
C ALA A 266 -19.14 9.43 -15.35
N THR A 267 -18.82 10.33 -14.42
CA THR A 267 -18.50 11.73 -14.76
C THR A 267 -17.18 11.89 -15.49
N GLU A 268 -16.30 10.90 -15.36
CA GLU A 268 -15.00 10.79 -16.01
C GLU A 268 -14.95 9.51 -16.85
N ASN A 269 -14.03 9.46 -17.81
CA ASN A 269 -13.87 8.30 -18.67
C ASN A 269 -13.28 7.10 -17.91
N THR A 270 -14.16 6.26 -17.37
CA THR A 270 -13.82 5.07 -16.58
C THR A 270 -13.36 3.87 -17.42
N GLY A 271 -13.38 3.97 -18.75
CA GLY A 271 -13.06 2.80 -19.57
C GLY A 271 -11.60 2.35 -19.47
N HIS A 272 -10.65 3.25 -19.17
CA HIS A 272 -9.28 2.83 -18.86
C HIS A 272 -9.20 2.03 -17.56
N PHE A 273 -10.00 2.38 -16.55
CA PHE A 273 -10.07 1.64 -15.29
C PHE A 273 -10.61 0.23 -15.51
N PHE A 274 -11.73 0.10 -16.22
CA PHE A 274 -12.30 -1.22 -16.56
C PHE A 274 -11.46 -2.01 -17.55
N GLY A 275 -10.80 -1.34 -18.49
CA GLY A 275 -9.87 -1.95 -19.45
C GLY A 275 -8.71 -2.67 -18.75
N GLN A 276 -8.14 -2.06 -17.70
CA GLN A 276 -7.07 -2.67 -16.90
C GLN A 276 -7.54 -3.91 -16.14
N ILE A 277 -8.68 -3.81 -15.46
CA ILE A 277 -9.28 -4.95 -14.76
C ILE A 277 -9.60 -6.08 -15.74
N ALA A 278 -10.21 -5.72 -16.88
CA ALA A 278 -10.65 -6.68 -17.87
C ALA A 278 -9.49 -7.40 -18.57
N ALA A 279 -8.43 -6.67 -18.91
CA ALA A 279 -7.24 -7.27 -19.51
C ALA A 279 -6.59 -8.29 -18.58
N GLY A 280 -6.59 -8.04 -17.27
CA GLY A 280 -6.14 -8.99 -16.27
C GLY A 280 -7.05 -10.21 -16.11
N ILE A 281 -8.33 -10.00 -15.80
CA ILE A 281 -9.31 -11.08 -15.54
C ILE A 281 -9.50 -11.98 -16.76
N TYR A 282 -9.52 -11.41 -17.97
CA TYR A 282 -9.71 -12.15 -19.21
C TYR A 282 -8.38 -12.63 -19.83
N ASN A 283 -7.25 -12.26 -19.22
CA ASN A 283 -5.90 -12.52 -19.73
C ASN A 283 -5.69 -12.04 -21.18
N ALA A 284 -6.13 -10.81 -21.48
CA ALA A 284 -5.88 -10.17 -22.78
C ALA A 284 -4.46 -9.56 -22.82
N SER A 285 -3.86 -9.49 -24.01
CA SER A 285 -2.53 -8.90 -24.20
C SER A 285 -2.53 -7.38 -24.08
N CYS A 286 -3.66 -6.70 -24.34
CA CYS A 286 -3.79 -5.24 -24.23
C CYS A 286 -5.28 -4.80 -24.24
N TYR A 287 -5.55 -3.54 -23.94
CA TYR A 287 -6.82 -2.90 -24.26
C TYR A 287 -6.61 -1.56 -24.98
N CYS A 288 -7.55 -1.14 -25.83
CA CYS A 288 -7.49 0.19 -26.43
C CYS A 288 -8.88 0.83 -26.60
N PRO A 289 -8.98 2.16 -26.46
CA PRO A 289 -10.18 2.89 -26.84
C PRO A 289 -10.21 3.16 -28.35
N VAL A 290 -11.38 2.96 -28.95
CA VAL A 290 -11.72 3.33 -30.32
C VAL A 290 -12.81 4.38 -30.25
N VAL A 291 -12.57 5.57 -30.82
CA VAL A 291 -13.47 6.72 -30.63
C VAL A 291 -14.32 6.97 -31.87
N PHE A 292 -15.63 6.82 -31.74
CA PHE A 292 -16.58 7.09 -32.81
C PHE A 292 -17.63 8.11 -32.37
N LYS A 293 -17.63 9.29 -33.02
CA LYS A 293 -18.62 10.38 -32.78
C LYS A 293 -18.82 10.77 -31.30
N GLY A 294 -17.74 10.76 -30.51
CA GLY A 294 -17.76 11.11 -29.08
C GLY A 294 -18.13 9.94 -28.14
N THR A 295 -18.28 8.73 -28.68
CA THR A 295 -18.39 7.49 -27.91
C THR A 295 -17.06 6.77 -27.94
N HIS A 296 -16.51 6.46 -26.77
CA HIS A 296 -15.30 5.65 -26.61
C HIS A 296 -15.71 4.20 -26.48
N ILE A 297 -15.34 3.38 -27.45
CA ILE A 297 -15.55 1.93 -27.44
C ILE A 297 -14.26 1.30 -26.94
N TYR A 298 -14.31 0.61 -25.81
CA TYR A 298 -13.14 -0.08 -25.27
C TYR A 298 -13.13 -1.52 -25.76
N VAL A 299 -12.00 -1.92 -26.31
CA VAL A 299 -11.76 -3.29 -26.79
C VAL A 299 -10.57 -3.91 -26.08
N LEU A 300 -10.62 -5.22 -25.88
CA LEU A 300 -9.49 -6.05 -25.49
C LEU A 300 -8.87 -6.65 -26.75
N ILE A 301 -7.55 -6.73 -26.77
CA ILE A 301 -6.74 -7.26 -27.87
C ILE A 301 -5.96 -8.48 -27.38
N ASP A 302 -5.88 -9.50 -28.23
CA ASP A 302 -5.02 -10.67 -28.06
C ASP A 302 -3.90 -10.63 -29.12
N SER A 303 -2.64 -10.80 -28.70
CA SER A 303 -1.47 -10.67 -29.56
C SER A 303 -0.21 -11.27 -28.94
N GLU A 304 0.27 -12.37 -29.53
CA GLU A 304 1.56 -12.98 -29.17
C GLU A 304 2.72 -11.97 -29.29
N MET A 305 2.66 -11.06 -30.26
CA MET A 305 3.69 -10.02 -30.47
C MET A 305 3.85 -9.07 -29.28
N ILE A 306 2.78 -8.87 -28.50
CA ILE A 306 2.80 -8.06 -27.29
C ILE A 306 3.33 -8.90 -26.13
N ASP A 307 2.81 -10.12 -25.97
CA ASP A 307 3.13 -10.97 -24.83
C ASP A 307 4.61 -11.41 -24.82
N GLU A 308 5.21 -11.67 -25.98
CA GLU A 308 6.64 -12.01 -26.11
C GLU A 308 7.60 -10.89 -25.69
N LYS A 309 7.13 -9.63 -25.69
CA LYS A 309 7.94 -8.44 -25.36
C LYS A 309 7.79 -7.99 -23.90
N LEU A 310 6.98 -8.69 -23.10
CA LEU A 310 6.85 -8.39 -21.69
C LEU A 310 8.18 -8.64 -20.96
N ALA A 311 8.49 -7.76 -20.02
CA ALA A 311 9.69 -7.79 -19.21
C ALA A 311 9.75 -9.06 -18.36
N ASN A 312 10.89 -9.75 -18.41
CA ASN A 312 11.12 -10.97 -17.64
C ASN A 312 12.35 -10.88 -16.73
N ASP A 313 13.28 -9.95 -17.01
CA ASP A 313 14.44 -9.68 -16.16
C ASP A 313 14.12 -8.65 -15.06
N ALA A 314 14.74 -8.81 -13.88
CA ALA A 314 14.50 -7.95 -12.73
C ALA A 314 14.72 -6.44 -13.00
N PRO A 315 15.81 -6.00 -13.68
CA PRO A 315 16.01 -4.57 -13.97
C PRO A 315 14.89 -3.95 -14.79
N THR A 316 14.42 -4.65 -15.84
CA THR A 316 13.34 -4.15 -16.68
C THR A 316 12.01 -4.13 -15.92
N ILE A 317 11.71 -5.17 -15.13
CA ILE A 317 10.52 -5.21 -14.24
C ILE A 317 10.50 -3.99 -13.30
N VAL A 318 11.62 -3.70 -12.63
CA VAL A 318 11.74 -2.53 -11.74
C VAL A 318 11.55 -1.21 -12.50
N SER A 319 12.11 -1.10 -13.70
CA SER A 319 11.93 0.08 -14.57
C SER A 319 10.47 0.29 -14.96
N ARG A 320 9.76 -0.78 -15.37
CA ARG A 320 8.34 -0.73 -15.75
C ARG A 320 7.45 -0.39 -14.55
N PHE A 321 7.73 -0.96 -13.38
CA PHE A 321 7.03 -0.59 -12.14
C PHE A 321 7.21 0.90 -11.79
N THR A 322 8.45 1.40 -11.86
CA THR A 322 8.75 2.81 -11.57
C THR A 322 8.03 3.76 -12.53
N GLN A 323 7.93 3.40 -13.82
CA GLN A 323 7.15 4.15 -14.80
C GLN A 323 5.65 4.13 -14.46
N ALA A 324 5.11 2.98 -14.05
CA ALA A 324 3.70 2.84 -13.69
C ALA A 324 3.31 3.77 -12.53
N ILE A 325 4.05 3.73 -11.41
CA ILE A 325 3.76 4.57 -10.23
C ILE A 325 4.01 6.06 -10.48
N SER A 326 4.79 6.42 -11.50
CA SER A 326 4.97 7.81 -11.91
C SER A 326 3.81 8.36 -12.74
N ASN A 327 3.06 7.49 -13.40
CA ASN A 327 1.97 7.85 -14.33
C ASN A 327 0.58 7.53 -13.78
N MET A 328 0.49 6.83 -12.65
CA MET A 328 -0.76 6.36 -12.06
C MET A 328 -0.77 6.63 -10.57
N ASN A 329 -1.93 7.00 -10.04
CA ASN A 329 -2.14 7.11 -8.60
C ASN A 329 -2.44 5.71 -8.04
N LEU A 330 -1.43 5.05 -7.48
CA LEU A 330 -1.50 3.68 -6.98
C LEU A 330 -1.02 3.63 -5.52
N ASP A 331 -1.51 2.64 -4.77
CA ASP A 331 -0.80 2.18 -3.58
C ASP A 331 0.46 1.43 -4.05
N HIS A 332 1.66 1.99 -3.82
CA HIS A 332 2.88 1.44 -4.43
C HIS A 332 3.21 0.07 -3.85
N LYS A 333 3.02 -0.15 -2.55
CA LYS A 333 3.36 -1.42 -1.90
C LYS A 333 2.45 -2.54 -2.39
N VAL A 334 1.14 -2.31 -2.38
CA VAL A 334 0.16 -3.29 -2.85
C VAL A 334 0.32 -3.56 -4.35
N ALA A 335 0.53 -2.51 -5.16
CA ALA A 335 0.76 -2.66 -6.58
C ALA A 335 2.06 -3.43 -6.89
N LEU A 336 3.15 -3.20 -6.16
CA LEU A 336 4.40 -3.94 -6.34
C LEU A 336 4.20 -5.42 -6.00
N TYR A 337 3.52 -5.71 -4.88
CA TYR A 337 3.22 -7.07 -4.46
C TYR A 337 2.52 -7.87 -5.57
N TYR A 338 1.43 -7.33 -6.12
CA TYR A 338 0.68 -8.01 -7.17
C TYR A 338 1.44 -8.12 -8.47
N TYR A 339 2.18 -7.08 -8.85
CA TYR A 339 2.98 -7.10 -10.06
C TYR A 339 4.07 -8.16 -10.02
N LEU A 340 4.84 -8.23 -8.93
CA LEU A 340 5.90 -9.22 -8.75
C LEU A 340 5.35 -10.64 -8.65
N THR A 341 4.22 -10.83 -7.95
CA THR A 341 3.51 -12.10 -7.91
C THR A 341 3.09 -12.55 -9.32
N THR A 342 2.55 -11.63 -10.13
CA THR A 342 2.17 -11.90 -11.53
C THR A 342 3.38 -12.25 -12.40
N LYS A 343 4.55 -11.68 -12.12
CA LYS A 343 5.82 -12.02 -12.76
C LYS A 343 6.43 -13.34 -12.27
N GLY A 344 5.77 -14.02 -11.34
CA GLY A 344 6.18 -15.31 -10.80
C GLY A 344 7.27 -15.25 -9.74
N TYR A 345 7.41 -14.11 -9.05
CA TYR A 345 8.26 -14.01 -7.86
C TYR A 345 7.51 -14.53 -6.63
N GLU A 346 8.22 -15.17 -5.72
CA GLU A 346 7.76 -15.38 -4.36
C GLU A 346 7.99 -14.08 -3.58
N VAL A 347 6.92 -13.43 -3.13
CA VAL A 347 6.99 -12.12 -2.43
C VAL A 347 6.76 -12.31 -0.95
N LYS A 348 7.70 -11.86 -0.12
CA LYS A 348 7.65 -11.87 1.35
C LYS A 348 7.60 -10.45 1.89
N ALA A 349 6.73 -10.22 2.85
CA ALA A 349 6.75 -9.00 3.65
C ALA A 349 7.92 -9.06 4.64
N MET A 350 8.67 -7.96 4.75
CA MET A 350 9.73 -7.75 5.74
C MET A 350 9.46 -6.42 6.43
N GLY A 351 8.62 -6.44 7.47
CA GLY A 351 8.08 -5.22 8.08
C GLY A 351 7.30 -4.39 7.06
N ASN A 352 7.67 -3.12 6.90
CA ASN A 352 7.05 -2.27 5.89
C ASN A 352 7.54 -2.54 4.44
N ASN A 353 8.58 -3.36 4.27
CA ASN A 353 9.23 -3.59 2.98
C ASN A 353 8.79 -4.90 2.31
N LEU A 354 9.11 -5.05 1.02
CA LEU A 354 8.84 -6.27 0.26
C LEU A 354 10.15 -6.85 -0.28
N LEU A 355 10.38 -8.12 -0.01
CA LEU A 355 11.44 -8.91 -0.60
C LEU A 355 10.85 -9.96 -1.54
N ALA A 356 11.22 -9.90 -2.81
CA ALA A 356 10.76 -10.83 -3.81
C ALA A 356 11.94 -11.62 -4.39
N THR A 357 11.77 -12.94 -4.54
CA THR A 357 12.81 -13.84 -5.06
C THR A 357 12.27 -14.71 -6.19
N LYS A 358 13.06 -14.91 -7.24
CA LYS A 358 12.77 -15.82 -8.36
C LYS A 358 14.08 -16.34 -8.94
N GLU A 359 14.29 -17.65 -8.86
CA GLU A 359 15.58 -18.27 -9.22
C GLU A 359 16.74 -17.57 -8.49
N ASP A 360 17.71 -17.01 -9.22
CA ASP A 360 18.82 -16.25 -8.65
C ASP A 360 18.50 -14.76 -8.46
N ASP A 361 17.37 -14.25 -8.98
CA ASP A 361 17.03 -12.83 -8.94
C ASP A 361 16.32 -12.45 -7.63
N GLN A 362 16.69 -11.30 -7.09
CA GLN A 362 16.10 -10.70 -5.89
C GLN A 362 15.70 -9.25 -6.16
N ILE A 363 14.50 -8.86 -5.72
CA ILE A 363 13.99 -7.48 -5.78
C ILE A 363 13.59 -7.05 -4.37
N LEU A 364 14.16 -5.94 -3.89
CA LEU A 364 13.83 -5.35 -2.60
C LEU A 364 13.16 -3.99 -2.82
N GLY A 365 11.88 -3.89 -2.45
CA GLY A 365 11.11 -2.65 -2.40
C GLY A 365 11.06 -2.09 -0.98
N ILE A 366 11.50 -0.84 -0.81
CA ILE A 366 11.51 -0.10 0.46
C ILE A 366 10.45 1.00 0.39
N PHE A 367 9.59 1.09 1.40
CA PHE A 367 8.42 1.97 1.42
C PHE A 367 8.39 2.90 2.63
N ASP A 368 7.74 4.05 2.48
CA ASP A 368 7.30 4.88 3.60
C ASP A 368 6.02 4.30 4.24
N LEU A 369 5.57 4.88 5.35
CA LEU A 369 4.40 4.41 6.09
C LEU A 369 3.07 4.62 5.36
N ASN A 370 3.06 5.53 4.38
CA ASN A 370 1.94 5.73 3.48
C ASN A 370 1.99 4.76 2.28
N SER A 371 2.80 3.68 2.39
CA SER A 371 3.00 2.67 1.36
C SER A 371 3.56 3.22 0.04
N ARG A 372 4.25 4.36 0.07
CA ARG A 372 4.92 4.94 -1.10
C ARG A 372 6.34 4.42 -1.19
N LEU A 373 6.69 3.94 -2.39
CA LEU A 373 8.05 3.49 -2.69
C LEU A 373 9.09 4.61 -2.47
N LEU A 374 10.05 4.35 -1.58
CA LEU A 374 11.25 5.18 -1.37
C LEU A 374 12.42 4.72 -2.23
N LYS A 375 12.60 3.39 -2.33
CA LYS A 375 13.71 2.78 -3.08
C LYS A 375 13.32 1.40 -3.57
N ILE A 376 13.83 1.01 -4.73
CA ILE A 376 13.72 -0.36 -5.24
C ILE A 376 15.07 -0.78 -5.82
N ASN A 377 15.57 -1.95 -5.43
CA ASN A 377 16.85 -2.47 -5.88
C ASN A 377 16.70 -3.89 -6.41
N THR A 378 17.63 -4.27 -7.28
CA THR A 378 17.78 -5.64 -7.76
C THR A 378 19.14 -6.19 -7.34
N SER A 379 19.19 -7.47 -6.97
CA SER A 379 20.40 -8.21 -6.59
C SER A 379 20.28 -9.65 -7.05
N LYS A 380 21.37 -10.41 -6.90
CA LYS A 380 21.37 -11.86 -7.06
C LYS A 380 21.66 -12.56 -5.74
N VAL A 381 21.06 -13.73 -5.52
CA VAL A 381 21.24 -14.57 -4.32
C VAL A 381 22.60 -15.27 -4.31
#